data_AF-A0A0B4S179-F1
#
_entry.id   AF-A0A0B4S179-F1
#
_cell.length_a   1.000
_cell.length_b   1.000
_cell.length_c   1.000
_cell.angle_alpha   90.00
_cell.angle_beta   90.00
_cell.angle_gamma   90.00
#
_symmetry.space_group_name_H-M   'P 1'
#
loop_
_entity.id
_entity.type
_entity.pdbx_description
1 polymer ?
#
loop_
_entity_poly.entity_id
_entity_poly.type
_entity_poly.pdbx_seq_one_letter_code
_entity_poly.pdbx_strand_id
1 'polypeptide(L)'
;MVYIQNVKLAKSSVKFKILLNKQLENKFGFDKLHCSNGNKEFHNFLNDTLNKGLSISEVDKLFKRTRGKSESIEVEGQKRELIHYGKDRKAFRIFEYYDNEYFILTKIDTNHKTHSD
;
A
#
# COMPACT_ATOMS: atom_id res chain seq x y z
N MET A 1 -7.52 -1.60 -37.92
CA MET A 1 -7.21 -2.09 -36.56
C MET A 1 -6.12 -1.22 -35.97
N VAL A 2 -6.44 -0.40 -34.97
CA VAL A 2 -5.44 0.39 -34.25
C VAL A 2 -4.97 -0.48 -33.08
N TYR A 3 -3.73 -0.94 -33.13
CA TYR A 3 -3.07 -1.54 -31.98
C TYR A 3 -2.74 -0.39 -31.01
N ILE A 4 -3.56 -0.21 -29.97
CA ILE A 4 -3.17 0.61 -28.83
C ILE A 4 -2.08 -0.20 -28.13
N GLN A 5 -0.81 0.17 -28.35
CA GLN A 5 0.26 -0.27 -27.47
C GLN A 5 -0.10 0.22 -26.08
N ASN A 6 -0.35 -0.70 -25.14
CA ASN A 6 -0.40 -0.40 -23.72
C ASN A 6 0.98 0.13 -23.34
N VAL A 7 1.18 1.45 -23.46
CA VAL A 7 2.38 2.11 -22.98
C VAL A 7 2.36 1.93 -21.48
N LYS A 8 3.15 0.97 -20.99
CA LYS A 8 3.38 0.81 -19.55
C LYS A 8 4.08 2.08 -19.08
N LEU A 9 3.31 3.02 -18.55
CA LEU A 9 3.86 4.27 -18.03
C LEU A 9 4.93 3.93 -16.99
N ALA A 10 6.07 4.59 -17.10
CA ALA A 10 7.13 4.41 -16.12
C ALA A 10 6.58 4.82 -14.74
N LYS A 11 6.81 4.00 -13.71
CA LYS A 11 6.39 4.31 -12.34
C LYS A 11 6.89 5.68 -11.84
N SER A 12 7.96 6.21 -12.43
CA SER A 12 8.51 7.54 -12.15
C SER A 12 7.66 8.69 -12.69
N SER A 13 6.86 8.47 -13.74
CA SER A 13 5.98 9.50 -14.33
C SER A 13 4.56 9.48 -13.75
N VAL A 14 4.19 8.43 -13.01
CA VAL A 14 2.86 8.26 -12.45
C VAL A 14 2.87 8.68 -10.97
N LYS A 15 1.93 9.54 -10.58
CA LYS A 15 1.73 9.93 -9.18
C LYS A 15 1.18 8.76 -8.38
N PHE A 16 1.70 8.57 -7.17
CA PHE A 16 1.17 7.59 -6.24
C PHE A 16 -0.26 7.97 -5.85
N LYS A 17 -1.16 6.98 -5.86
CA LYS A 17 -2.58 7.10 -5.51
C LYS A 17 -2.99 5.85 -4.76
N ILE A 18 -3.86 6.03 -3.78
CA ILE A 18 -4.49 4.93 -3.04
C ILE A 18 -5.94 4.80 -3.51
N LEU A 19 -6.34 3.58 -3.85
CA LEU A 19 -7.72 3.24 -4.20
C LEU A 19 -8.31 2.31 -3.14
N LEU A 20 -9.48 2.68 -2.64
CA LEU A 20 -10.36 1.81 -1.87
C LEU A 20 -11.46 1.32 -2.80
N ASN A 21 -11.37 0.07 -3.27
CA ASN A 21 -12.39 -0.54 -4.13
C ASN A 21 -13.04 -1.80 -3.52
N LYS A 22 -12.49 -2.29 -2.40
CA LYS A 22 -12.95 -3.46 -1.66
C LYS A 22 -12.88 -3.13 -0.16
N GLN A 23 -13.61 -3.92 0.64
CA GLN A 23 -13.50 -3.82 2.09
C GLN A 23 -12.07 -4.20 2.52
N LEU A 24 -11.51 -3.43 3.45
CA LEU A 24 -10.23 -3.76 4.08
C LEU A 24 -10.36 -5.07 4.86
N GLU A 25 -9.28 -5.84 4.96
CA GLU A 25 -9.31 -7.10 5.69
C GLU A 25 -9.75 -6.90 7.14
N ASN A 26 -10.49 -7.89 7.65
CA ASN A 26 -11.03 -7.83 9.01
C ASN A 26 -9.89 -7.57 10.02
N LYS A 27 -10.15 -6.67 10.97
CA LYS A 27 -9.20 -6.17 11.99
C LYS A 27 -8.07 -5.26 11.47
N PHE A 28 -8.02 -4.94 10.18
CA PHE A 28 -7.03 -4.02 9.59
C PHE A 28 -7.67 -2.82 8.89
N GLY A 29 -8.89 -2.47 9.31
CA GLY A 29 -9.68 -1.36 8.78
C GLY A 29 -9.48 -0.04 9.52
N PHE A 30 -10.15 1.01 9.03
CA PHE A 30 -10.16 2.34 9.64
C PHE A 30 -10.66 2.31 11.10
N ASP A 31 -11.60 1.41 11.40
CA ASP A 31 -12.15 1.23 12.74
C ASP A 31 -11.11 0.75 13.76
N LYS A 32 -9.95 0.23 13.32
CA LYS A 32 -8.84 -0.23 14.19
C LYS A 32 -7.66 0.74 14.27
N LEU A 33 -7.72 1.87 13.57
CA LEU A 33 -6.64 2.88 13.59
C LEU A 33 -6.49 3.62 14.92
N HIS A 34 -7.49 3.54 15.81
CA HIS A 34 -7.43 4.19 17.12
C HIS A 34 -6.39 3.54 18.05
N CYS A 35 -5.99 2.30 17.77
CA CYS A 35 -4.91 1.66 18.51
C CYS A 35 -3.54 2.25 18.11
N SER A 36 -2.64 2.40 19.09
CA SER A 36 -1.20 2.64 18.88
C SER A 36 -0.81 3.88 18.05
N ASN A 37 -1.60 4.96 18.06
CA ASN A 37 -1.42 6.16 17.23
C ASN A 37 -1.62 5.94 15.71
N GLY A 38 -2.30 4.87 15.31
CA GLY A 38 -2.52 4.51 13.92
C GLY A 38 -3.10 5.62 13.05
N ASN A 39 -4.07 6.38 13.56
CA ASN A 39 -4.63 7.55 12.87
C ASN A 39 -3.57 8.59 12.49
N LYS A 40 -2.65 8.90 13.43
CA LYS A 40 -1.57 9.85 13.20
C LYS A 40 -0.56 9.31 12.20
N GLU A 41 -0.23 8.02 12.29
CA GLU A 41 0.71 7.39 11.37
C GLU A 41 0.17 7.30 9.95
N PHE A 42 -1.10 6.91 9.79
CA PHE A 42 -1.78 6.92 8.50
C PHE A 42 -1.85 8.34 7.93
N HIS A 43 -2.27 9.33 8.73
CA HIS A 43 -2.30 10.73 8.28
C HIS A 43 -0.91 11.23 7.84
N ASN A 44 0.14 10.92 8.60
CA ASN A 44 1.51 11.27 8.23
C ASN A 44 1.94 10.57 6.95
N PHE A 45 1.56 9.32 6.73
CA PHE A 45 1.83 8.62 5.48
C PHE A 45 1.19 9.33 4.29
N LEU A 46 -0.09 9.74 4.39
CA LEU A 46 -0.75 10.51 3.33
C LEU A 46 -0.06 11.87 3.09
N ASN A 47 0.34 12.56 4.16
CA ASN A 47 1.07 13.83 4.06
C ASN A 47 2.45 13.67 3.41
N ASP A 48 3.15 12.58 3.73
CA ASP A 48 4.49 12.32 3.23
C ASP A 48 4.50 11.70 1.83
N THR A 49 3.34 11.29 1.28
CA THR A 49 3.21 10.67 -0.04
C THR A 49 2.30 11.48 -0.96
N LEU A 50 0.98 11.39 -0.76
CA LEU A 50 -0.05 11.99 -1.61
C LEU A 50 0.02 13.53 -1.59
N ASN A 51 0.12 14.14 -0.41
CA ASN A 51 0.17 15.60 -0.28
C ASN A 51 1.45 16.20 -0.89
N LYS A 52 2.56 15.46 -0.85
CA LYS A 52 3.82 15.83 -1.52
C LYS A 52 3.80 15.54 -3.02
N GLY A 53 2.73 14.92 -3.53
CA GLY A 53 2.60 14.56 -4.95
C GLY A 53 3.73 13.64 -5.41
N LEU A 54 4.15 12.67 -4.58
CA LEU A 54 5.22 11.75 -4.96
C LEU A 54 4.78 10.82 -6.10
N SER A 55 5.75 10.45 -6.94
CA SER A 55 5.59 9.37 -7.90
C SER A 55 5.62 7.99 -7.22
N ILE A 56 5.15 6.97 -7.93
CA ILE A 56 5.19 5.59 -7.44
C ILE A 56 6.63 5.18 -7.12
N SER A 57 7.59 5.49 -8.00
CA SER A 57 9.00 5.17 -7.78
C SER A 57 9.59 5.86 -6.54
N GLU A 58 9.18 7.08 -6.25
CA GLU A 58 9.61 7.81 -5.04
C GLU A 58 9.02 7.18 -3.78
N VAL A 59 7.74 6.79 -3.79
CA VAL A 59 7.11 6.07 -2.67
C VAL A 59 7.76 4.71 -2.46
N ASP A 60 8.01 3.96 -3.54
CA ASP A 60 8.73 2.68 -3.48
C ASP A 60 10.11 2.86 -2.80
N LYS A 61 10.86 3.89 -3.19
CA LYS A 61 12.20 4.15 -2.61
C LYS A 61 12.15 4.54 -1.13
N LEU A 62 11.15 5.32 -0.71
CA LEU A 62 11.08 5.91 0.63
C LEU A 62 10.36 5.02 1.66
N PHE A 63 9.40 4.22 1.21
CA PHE A 63 8.46 3.52 2.08
C PHE A 63 8.35 2.02 1.81
N LYS A 64 8.76 1.49 0.64
CA LYS A 64 8.63 0.04 0.38
C LYS A 64 9.57 -0.70 1.31
N ARG A 65 9.01 -1.61 2.10
CA ARG A 65 9.79 -2.50 2.95
C ARG A 65 10.45 -3.56 2.07
N THR A 66 11.76 -3.72 2.23
CA THR A 66 12.57 -4.72 1.49
C THR A 66 12.92 -5.93 2.33
N ARG A 67 12.63 -5.89 3.64
CA ARG A 67 12.87 -6.98 4.59
C ARG A 67 11.56 -7.63 5.01
N GLY A 68 11.54 -8.97 4.99
CA GLY A 68 10.38 -9.78 5.31
C GLY A 68 10.15 -10.86 4.26
N LYS A 69 9.19 -11.76 4.50
CA LYS A 69 8.74 -12.69 3.47
C LYS A 69 7.93 -11.93 2.43
N SER A 70 8.12 -12.27 1.17
CA SER A 70 7.23 -11.82 0.11
C SER A 70 5.85 -12.43 0.32
N GLU A 71 4.83 -11.58 0.31
CA GLU A 71 3.42 -11.99 0.42
C GLU A 71 2.70 -11.74 -0.91
N SER A 72 1.62 -12.47 -1.11
CA SER A 72 0.79 -12.37 -2.31
C SER A 72 -0.66 -12.61 -1.97
N ILE A 73 -1.55 -11.96 -2.70
CA ILE A 73 -2.99 -12.12 -2.59
C ILE A 73 -3.56 -12.66 -3.90
N GLU A 74 -4.61 -13.48 -3.82
CA GLU A 74 -5.38 -13.89 -4.99
C GLU A 74 -6.52 -12.89 -5.22
N VAL A 75 -6.55 -12.31 -6.42
CA VAL A 75 -7.58 -11.35 -6.84
C VAL A 75 -8.10 -11.83 -8.18
N GLU A 76 -9.39 -12.20 -8.22
CA GLU A 76 -10.07 -12.64 -9.46
C GLU A 76 -9.34 -13.80 -10.15
N GLY A 77 -8.88 -14.77 -9.37
CA GLY A 77 -8.16 -15.95 -9.87
C GLY A 77 -6.70 -15.68 -10.25
N GLN A 78 -6.19 -14.46 -10.01
CA GLN A 78 -4.80 -14.09 -10.31
C GLN A 78 -4.02 -13.77 -9.04
N LYS A 79 -2.81 -14.32 -8.95
CA LYS A 79 -1.87 -14.01 -7.88
C LYS A 79 -1.24 -12.64 -8.10
N ARG A 80 -1.36 -11.74 -7.14
CA ARG A 80 -0.75 -10.40 -7.13
C ARG A 80 0.28 -10.30 -5.99
N GLU A 81 1.40 -9.62 -6.25
CA GLU A 81 2.38 -9.28 -5.20
C GLU A 81 1.74 -8.29 -4.22
N LEU A 82 1.83 -8.58 -2.93
CA LEU A 82 1.42 -7.66 -1.87
C LEU A 82 2.62 -6.80 -1.47
N ILE A 83 2.48 -5.50 -1.64
CA ILE A 83 3.50 -4.49 -1.36
C ILE A 83 3.25 -3.91 0.02
N HIS A 84 4.30 -3.88 0.84
CA HIS A 84 4.23 -3.37 2.21
C HIS A 84 4.91 -1.99 2.26
N TYR A 85 4.12 -0.94 2.47
CA TYR A 85 4.61 0.41 2.68
C TYR A 85 4.65 0.76 4.16
N GLY A 86 5.78 1.25 4.64
CA GLY A 86 5.93 1.70 6.01
C GLY A 86 7.36 2.15 6.27
N LYS A 87 7.53 3.18 7.11
CA LYS A 87 8.87 3.69 7.40
C LYS A 87 9.64 2.69 8.26
N ASP A 88 10.91 2.43 7.90
CA ASP A 88 11.72 1.39 8.51
C ASP A 88 11.69 1.38 10.04
N ARG A 89 11.64 0.16 10.61
CA ARG A 89 11.57 -0.14 12.06
C ARG A 89 10.28 0.29 12.78
N LYS A 90 9.32 0.92 12.10
CA LYS A 90 7.99 1.20 12.69
C LYS A 90 7.03 0.02 12.53
N ALA A 91 6.02 0.01 13.41
CA ALA A 91 4.91 -0.93 13.40
C ALA A 91 3.93 -0.66 12.27
N PHE A 92 3.65 0.62 12.02
CA PHE A 92 2.80 1.04 10.93
C PHE A 92 3.23 0.48 9.58
N ARG A 93 2.30 -0.17 8.91
CA ARG A 93 2.42 -0.65 7.54
C ARG A 93 1.07 -0.64 6.83
N ILE A 94 1.09 -0.22 5.58
CA ILE A 94 0.00 -0.31 4.63
C ILE A 94 0.32 -1.45 3.67
N PHE A 95 -0.68 -2.27 3.35
CA PHE A 95 -0.57 -3.35 2.39
C PHE A 95 -1.42 -3.06 1.18
N GLU A 96 -0.81 -3.12 0.00
CA GLU A 96 -1.47 -2.79 -1.26
C GLU A 96 -0.97 -3.69 -2.38
N TYR A 97 -1.76 -3.87 -3.43
CA TYR A 97 -1.27 -4.45 -4.68
C TYR A 97 -1.49 -3.45 -5.81
N TYR A 98 -0.63 -3.52 -6.82
CA TYR A 98 -0.72 -2.65 -7.98
C TYR A 98 -1.62 -3.27 -9.05
N ASP A 99 -2.65 -2.55 -9.45
CA ASP A 99 -3.55 -2.94 -10.54
C ASP A 99 -4.02 -1.70 -11.31
N ASN A 100 -3.98 -1.76 -12.63
CA ASN A 100 -4.48 -0.71 -13.52
C ASN A 100 -4.09 0.73 -13.13
N GLU A 101 -2.83 0.96 -12.78
CA GLU A 101 -2.28 2.27 -12.34
C GLU A 101 -2.64 2.74 -10.93
N TYR A 102 -3.36 1.91 -10.18
CA TYR A 102 -3.73 2.19 -8.80
C TYR A 102 -3.04 1.23 -7.84
N PHE A 103 -2.73 1.73 -6.65
CA PHE A 103 -2.46 0.88 -5.51
C PHE A 103 -3.75 0.66 -4.76
N ILE A 104 -4.20 -0.59 -4.74
CA ILE A 104 -5.43 -0.97 -4.07
C ILE A 104 -5.10 -1.33 -2.63
N LEU A 105 -5.66 -0.56 -1.70
CA LEU A 105 -5.44 -0.73 -0.27
C LEU A 105 -6.20 -1.96 0.25
N THR A 106 -5.47 -2.83 0.96
CA THR A 106 -6.02 -4.09 1.53
C THR A 106 -6.01 -4.09 3.05
N LYS A 107 -4.96 -3.55 3.67
CA LYS A 107 -4.78 -3.51 5.12
C LYS A 107 -4.11 -2.21 5.54
N ILE A 108 -4.56 -1.66 6.66
CA ILE A 108 -3.80 -0.69 7.43
C ILE A 108 -3.47 -1.34 8.77
N ASP A 109 -2.21 -1.71 8.95
CA ASP A 109 -1.74 -2.32 10.18
C ASP A 109 -0.91 -1.30 10.97
N THR A 110 -1.37 -1.05 12.20
CA THR A 110 -0.82 -0.04 13.09
C THR A 110 0.01 -0.66 14.21
N ASN A 111 0.14 -2.00 14.25
CA ASN A 111 0.76 -2.69 15.37
C ASN A 111 1.40 -4.04 14.96
N HIS A 112 2.69 -4.24 15.28
CA HIS A 112 3.38 -5.54 15.11
C HIS A 112 2.85 -6.67 16.02
N LYS A 113 1.79 -6.44 16.82
CA LYS A 113 1.14 -7.49 17.60
C LYS A 113 0.24 -8.37 16.73
N THR A 114 0.83 -9.05 15.75
CA THR A 114 0.29 -10.32 15.24
C THR A 114 1.02 -11.48 15.93
N HIS A 115 1.10 -11.43 17.25
CA HIS A 115 1.35 -12.61 18.08
C HIS A 115 0.07 -12.88 18.87
N SER A 116 -0.68 -13.85 18.38
CA SER A 116 -1.63 -14.70 19.10
C SER A 116 -1.43 -16.02 18.36
N ASP A 117 -0.81 -17.04 18.94
CA ASP A 117 -1.06 -17.63 20.27
C ASP A 117 0.21 -17.98 21.05
#